data_AF-A0A967GQ64-F1
#
_entry.id   AF-A0A967GQ64-F1
#
_cell.length_a   1.000
_cell.length_b   1.000
_cell.length_c   1.000
_cell.angle_alpha   90.00
_cell.angle_beta   90.00
_cell.angle_gamma   90.00
#
_symmetry.space_group_name_H-M   'P 1'
#
loop_
_entity.id
_entity.type
_entity.pdbx_description
1 polymer ?
#
loop_
_entity_poly.entity_id
_entity_poly.type
_entity_poly.pdbx_seq_one_letter_code
_entity_poly.pdbx_strand_id
1 'polypeptide(L)'
;MVVPRSPTNTWNMWHLGHIDDLFQRLIENFVVARGVSPDRVYLMGYSAGGDGVYQLAPRMADRFAAASMMAGHPNNANPLGLRNLPFMIFMGGTDSAYGRNRVAAHWGERLRDLRREDATGYDHKVTIYEGLGHWMNGKDQEALPWMAERNRNPWPRKIVWHQSGRTHERFYWLAVPEGTARGGATVRAEVKGQTIEVDPGGVKQLVLRMNDKLLDLDQPVVVMVKGEEKFRGMVERNVKTIWRSLRERADVSSVATGLVELEL
;
A
#
# COMPACT_ATOMS: atom_id res chain seq x y z
N MET A 1 2.96 1.97 -20.60
CA MET A 1 4.04 1.63 -19.64
C MET A 1 5.00 2.81 -19.57
N VAL A 2 5.42 3.20 -18.36
CA VAL A 2 6.46 4.23 -18.16
C VAL A 2 7.61 3.54 -17.43
N VAL A 3 8.85 3.80 -17.84
CA VAL A 3 10.05 3.23 -17.24
C VAL A 3 10.95 4.39 -16.79
N PRO A 4 10.63 5.04 -15.65
CA PRO A 4 11.39 6.20 -15.22
C PRO A 4 12.79 5.78 -14.77
N ARG A 5 13.81 6.56 -15.16
CA ARG A 5 15.11 6.52 -14.48
C ARG A 5 14.94 7.18 -13.11
N SER A 6 15.61 6.66 -12.08
CA SER A 6 15.67 7.35 -10.79
C SER A 6 16.15 8.80 -10.98
N PRO A 7 15.44 9.80 -10.42
CA PRO A 7 15.84 11.20 -10.51
C PRO A 7 17.12 11.49 -9.71
N THR A 8 17.52 10.60 -8.80
CA THR A 8 18.70 10.76 -7.95
C THR A 8 19.67 9.58 -8.11
N ASN A 9 20.98 9.89 -8.11
CA ASN A 9 22.06 8.90 -8.25
C ASN A 9 22.82 8.69 -6.92
N THR A 10 22.12 8.23 -5.89
CA THR A 10 22.68 7.85 -4.57
C THR A 10 22.46 6.36 -4.33
N TRP A 11 23.09 5.75 -3.31
CA TRP A 11 22.85 4.32 -3.04
C TRP A 11 21.39 4.00 -2.64
N ASN A 12 20.66 4.96 -2.08
CA ASN A 12 19.29 4.82 -1.57
C ASN A 12 18.22 5.44 -2.49
N MET A 13 18.52 5.61 -3.78
CA MET A 13 17.70 6.25 -4.84
C MET A 13 16.20 6.30 -4.57
N TRP A 14 15.55 5.14 -4.61
CA TRP A 14 14.09 4.97 -4.54
C TRP A 14 13.50 5.13 -3.13
N HIS A 15 14.35 5.35 -2.12
CA HIS A 15 13.96 5.49 -0.72
C HIS A 15 13.84 6.97 -0.31
N LEU A 16 14.25 7.90 -1.18
CA LEU A 16 14.21 9.33 -0.90
C LEU A 16 12.77 9.86 -0.97
N GLY A 17 12.43 10.80 -0.08
CA GLY A 17 11.04 11.26 0.09
C GLY A 17 10.38 11.82 -1.17
N HIS A 18 11.15 12.47 -2.05
CA HIS A 18 10.63 13.06 -3.29
C HIS A 18 10.23 12.01 -4.35
N ILE A 19 10.62 10.74 -4.17
CA ILE A 19 10.25 9.64 -5.08
C ILE A 19 8.75 9.35 -4.98
N ASP A 20 8.21 9.35 -3.78
CA ASP A 20 6.78 9.11 -3.53
C ASP A 20 5.93 10.19 -4.18
N ASP A 21 6.35 11.45 -4.02
CA ASP A 21 5.68 12.62 -4.56
C ASP A 21 5.75 12.60 -6.10
N LEU A 22 6.90 12.20 -6.66
CA LEU A 22 7.06 11.97 -8.10
C LEU A 22 6.09 10.90 -8.62
N PHE A 23 6.03 9.72 -7.99
CA PHE A 23 5.13 8.65 -8.43
C PHE A 23 3.65 9.03 -8.24
N GLN A 24 3.30 9.66 -7.13
CA GLN A 24 1.95 10.17 -6.91
C GLN A 24 1.55 11.14 -8.02
N ARG A 25 2.41 12.12 -8.33
CA ARG A 25 2.14 13.10 -9.39
C ARG A 25 2.09 12.47 -10.78
N LEU A 26 2.95 11.50 -11.05
CA LEU A 26 2.95 10.75 -12.30
C LEU A 26 1.63 10.01 -12.50
N ILE A 27 1.16 9.29 -11.48
CA ILE A 27 -0.11 8.55 -11.52
C ILE A 27 -1.26 9.51 -11.78
N GLU A 28 -1.36 10.61 -11.02
CA GLU A 28 -2.41 11.62 -11.18
C GLU A 28 -2.45 12.21 -12.59
N ASN A 29 -1.29 12.58 -13.14
CA ASN A 29 -1.21 13.14 -14.49
C ASN A 29 -1.73 12.15 -15.54
N PHE A 30 -1.44 10.85 -15.40
CA PHE A 30 -1.93 9.83 -16.33
C PHE A 30 -3.42 9.54 -16.15
N VAL A 31 -3.91 9.54 -14.91
CA VAL A 31 -5.35 9.41 -14.64
C VAL A 31 -6.12 10.57 -15.28
N VAL A 32 -5.68 11.80 -15.04
CA VAL A 32 -6.36 13.02 -15.50
C VAL A 32 -6.19 13.25 -17.01
N ALA A 33 -4.97 13.16 -17.53
CA ALA A 33 -4.68 13.58 -18.91
C ALA A 33 -4.70 12.44 -19.93
N ARG A 34 -4.65 11.17 -19.48
CA ARG A 34 -4.56 10.00 -20.36
C ARG A 34 -5.65 8.95 -20.12
N GLY A 35 -6.58 9.20 -19.19
CA GLY A 35 -7.68 8.28 -18.90
C GLY A 35 -7.23 6.94 -18.31
N VAL A 36 -6.05 6.89 -17.68
CA VAL A 36 -5.60 5.69 -16.96
C VAL A 36 -6.56 5.42 -15.81
N SER A 37 -7.04 4.19 -15.69
CA SER A 37 -7.82 3.79 -14.52
C SER A 37 -6.92 3.80 -13.27
N PRO A 38 -7.29 4.54 -12.21
CA PRO A 38 -6.52 4.55 -10.96
C PRO A 38 -6.54 3.19 -10.26
N ASP A 39 -7.48 2.31 -10.62
CA ASP A 39 -7.57 0.95 -10.08
C ASP A 39 -6.77 -0.09 -10.90
N ARG A 40 -6.07 0.34 -11.96
CA ARG A 40 -5.24 -0.51 -12.83
C ARG A 40 -3.84 0.07 -13.02
N VAL A 41 -3.24 0.52 -11.92
CA VAL A 41 -1.86 0.98 -11.86
C VAL A 41 -1.00 -0.12 -11.25
N TYR A 42 0.12 -0.44 -11.89
CA TYR A 42 0.99 -1.54 -11.51
C TYR A 42 2.41 -1.04 -11.29
N LEU A 43 3.11 -1.60 -10.29
CA LEU A 43 4.50 -1.25 -9.99
C LEU A 43 5.40 -2.48 -10.16
N MET A 44 6.41 -2.40 -11.01
CA MET A 44 7.41 -3.47 -11.11
C MET A 44 8.81 -2.90 -11.35
N GLY A 45 9.83 -3.66 -10.98
CA GLY A 45 11.21 -3.19 -11.06
C GLY A 45 12.23 -4.30 -10.88
N TYR A 46 13.35 -4.14 -11.59
CA TYR A 46 14.45 -5.11 -11.62
C TYR A 46 15.71 -4.54 -10.98
N SER A 47 16.43 -5.34 -10.19
CA SER A 47 17.65 -4.93 -9.47
C SER A 47 17.43 -3.68 -8.62
N ALA A 48 18.07 -2.55 -8.94
CA ALA A 48 17.87 -1.29 -8.24
C ALA A 48 16.39 -0.85 -8.29
N GLY A 49 15.69 -1.13 -9.39
CA GLY A 49 14.24 -0.93 -9.47
C GLY A 49 13.48 -1.86 -8.51
N GLY A 50 13.96 -3.10 -8.33
CA GLY A 50 13.43 -4.06 -7.36
C GLY A 50 13.60 -3.59 -5.91
N ASP A 51 14.73 -2.96 -5.57
CA ASP A 51 14.92 -2.29 -4.27
C ASP A 51 13.83 -1.23 -4.05
N GLY A 52 13.52 -0.46 -5.10
CA GLY A 52 12.43 0.51 -5.10
C GLY A 52 11.06 -0.14 -4.88
N VAL A 53 10.77 -1.24 -5.57
CA VAL A 53 9.48 -1.95 -5.41
C VAL A 53 9.30 -2.44 -3.98
N TYR A 54 10.32 -3.03 -3.35
CA TYR A 54 10.24 -3.47 -1.95
C TYR A 54 9.86 -2.34 -1.00
N GLN A 55 10.35 -1.12 -1.25
CA GLN A 55 10.14 0.03 -0.38
C GLN A 55 8.84 0.76 -0.66
N LEU A 56 8.51 0.96 -1.94
CA LEU A 56 7.35 1.73 -2.38
C LEU A 56 6.06 0.93 -2.23
N ALA A 57 6.06 -0.37 -2.57
CA ALA A 57 4.85 -1.18 -2.58
C ALA A 57 4.13 -1.22 -1.21
N PRO A 58 4.81 -1.44 -0.06
CA PRO A 58 4.11 -1.46 1.23
C PRO A 58 3.59 -0.09 1.68
N ARG A 59 4.36 0.99 1.47
CA ARG A 59 4.00 2.34 1.97
C ARG A 59 3.08 3.12 1.05
N MET A 60 3.02 2.74 -0.24
CA MET A 60 2.12 3.30 -1.24
C MET A 60 1.08 2.28 -1.75
N ALA A 61 0.80 1.23 -0.96
CA ALA A 61 -0.04 0.10 -1.39
C ALA A 61 -1.42 0.51 -1.92
N ASP A 62 -1.99 1.59 -1.39
CA ASP A 62 -3.28 2.16 -1.78
C ASP A 62 -3.26 2.91 -3.12
N ARG A 63 -2.16 2.86 -3.89
CA ARG A 63 -2.04 3.40 -5.25
C ARG A 63 -2.01 2.33 -6.33
N PHE A 64 -1.77 1.07 -5.98
CA PHE A 64 -1.45 0.02 -6.94
C PHE A 64 -2.46 -1.13 -6.89
N ALA A 65 -2.68 -1.77 -8.03
CA ALA A 65 -3.48 -2.98 -8.18
C ALA A 65 -2.64 -4.24 -7.94
N ALA A 66 -1.36 -4.21 -8.28
CA ALA A 66 -0.38 -5.25 -7.95
C ALA A 66 1.04 -4.67 -8.05
N ALA A 67 2.00 -5.31 -7.37
CA ALA A 67 3.41 -5.00 -7.52
C ALA A 67 4.29 -6.25 -7.66
N SER A 68 5.39 -6.15 -8.42
CA SER A 68 6.33 -7.25 -8.65
C SER A 68 7.77 -6.79 -8.50
N MET A 69 8.47 -7.40 -7.55
CA MET A 69 9.88 -7.15 -7.27
C MET A 69 10.74 -8.22 -7.95
N MET A 70 11.77 -7.80 -8.68
CA MET A 70 12.71 -8.69 -9.35
C MET A 70 14.16 -8.35 -8.97
N ALA A 71 14.92 -9.34 -8.51
CA ALA A 71 16.36 -9.26 -8.23
C ALA A 71 16.82 -8.10 -7.31
N GLY A 72 15.93 -7.54 -6.50
CA GLY A 72 16.20 -6.44 -5.57
C GLY A 72 16.41 -6.88 -4.12
N HIS A 73 16.72 -5.92 -3.27
CA HIS A 73 16.96 -6.09 -1.84
C HIS A 73 16.04 -5.14 -1.03
N PRO A 74 15.34 -5.64 0.00
CA PRO A 74 14.35 -4.87 0.73
C PRO A 74 14.94 -3.83 1.67
N ASN A 75 16.21 -3.96 2.05
CA ASN A 75 16.83 -3.18 3.13
C ASN A 75 15.97 -3.27 4.40
N ASN A 76 15.47 -2.13 4.90
CA ASN A 76 14.62 -2.04 6.08
C ASN A 76 13.10 -2.03 5.76
N ALA A 77 12.69 -2.41 4.54
CA ALA A 77 11.27 -2.45 4.18
C ALA A 77 10.49 -3.41 5.09
N ASN A 78 9.21 -3.10 5.30
CA ASN A 78 8.33 -3.88 6.14
C ASN A 78 7.10 -4.37 5.33
N PRO A 79 6.82 -5.68 5.28
CA PRO A 79 5.72 -6.23 4.49
C PRO A 79 4.33 -5.91 5.02
N LEU A 80 4.19 -5.39 6.25
CA LEU A 80 2.88 -5.16 6.88
C LEU A 80 1.92 -4.31 6.02
N GLY A 81 2.44 -3.32 5.29
CA GLY A 81 1.64 -2.48 4.39
C GLY A 81 1.11 -3.20 3.14
N LEU A 82 1.62 -4.39 2.82
CA LEU A 82 1.22 -5.18 1.63
C LEU A 82 -0.11 -5.92 1.81
N ARG A 83 -0.78 -5.80 2.97
CA ARG A 83 -1.99 -6.57 3.29
C ARG A 83 -3.03 -6.61 2.16
N ASN A 84 -3.25 -5.47 1.51
CA ASN A 84 -4.22 -5.29 0.43
C ASN A 84 -3.61 -5.17 -0.97
N LEU A 85 -2.29 -5.28 -1.10
CA LEU A 85 -1.58 -5.18 -2.38
C LEU A 85 -1.02 -6.54 -2.76
N PRO A 86 -1.54 -7.19 -3.81
CA PRO A 86 -0.93 -8.39 -4.37
C PRO A 86 0.54 -8.14 -4.73
N PHE A 87 1.43 -9.02 -4.24
CA PHE A 87 2.89 -8.80 -4.31
C PHE A 87 3.66 -10.03 -4.80
N MET A 88 4.49 -9.87 -5.82
CA MET A 88 5.38 -10.93 -6.30
C MET A 88 6.85 -10.64 -6.00
N ILE A 89 7.61 -11.71 -5.75
CA ILE A 89 9.06 -11.69 -5.52
C ILE A 89 9.69 -12.71 -6.46
N PHE A 90 10.54 -12.24 -7.37
CA PHE A 90 11.35 -13.07 -8.26
C PHE A 90 12.83 -12.86 -7.97
N MET A 91 13.56 -13.95 -7.81
CA MET A 91 14.97 -13.90 -7.47
C MET A 91 15.76 -15.07 -8.08
N GLY A 92 16.99 -14.82 -8.51
CA GLY A 92 17.91 -15.87 -8.91
C GLY A 92 18.44 -16.63 -7.69
N GLY A 93 18.45 -17.96 -7.73
CA GLY A 93 18.96 -18.80 -6.64
C GLY A 93 20.45 -18.60 -6.35
N THR A 94 21.24 -18.20 -7.36
CA THR A 94 22.68 -17.90 -7.20
C THR A 94 22.97 -16.39 -7.12
N ASP A 95 21.94 -15.52 -7.14
CA ASP A 95 22.09 -14.08 -6.93
C ASP A 95 22.33 -13.76 -5.44
N SER A 96 23.57 -13.98 -5.01
CA SER A 96 23.98 -13.90 -3.60
C SER A 96 24.49 -12.53 -3.16
N ALA A 97 24.56 -11.54 -4.06
CA ALA A 97 25.04 -10.21 -3.74
C ALA A 97 24.16 -9.58 -2.64
N TYR A 98 24.79 -9.17 -1.54
CA TYR A 98 24.12 -8.69 -0.30
C TYR A 98 23.18 -9.72 0.35
N GLY A 99 23.31 -11.01 -0.01
CA GLY A 99 22.45 -12.08 0.47
C GLY A 99 21.01 -12.02 -0.06
N ARG A 100 20.76 -11.30 -1.17
CA ARG A 100 19.40 -11.02 -1.64
C ARG A 100 18.56 -12.27 -1.96
N ASN A 101 19.17 -13.36 -2.44
CA ASN A 101 18.51 -14.66 -2.59
C ASN A 101 17.93 -15.19 -1.28
N ARG A 102 18.72 -15.19 -0.20
CA ARG A 102 18.29 -15.62 1.14
C ARG A 102 17.24 -14.67 1.71
N VAL A 103 17.42 -13.37 1.52
CA VAL A 103 16.48 -12.35 2.00
C VAL A 103 15.13 -12.45 1.28
N ALA A 104 15.13 -12.72 -0.03
CA ALA A 104 13.91 -12.96 -0.80
C ALA A 104 13.17 -14.22 -0.32
N ALA A 105 13.89 -15.30 -0.04
CA ALA A 105 13.31 -16.52 0.55
C ALA A 105 12.68 -16.23 1.91
N HIS A 106 13.39 -15.50 2.79
CA HIS A 106 12.89 -15.11 4.10
C HIS A 106 11.66 -14.18 4.02
N TRP A 107 11.62 -13.24 3.07
CA TRP A 107 10.42 -12.46 2.80
C TRP A 107 9.22 -13.32 2.40
N GLY A 108 9.46 -14.38 1.63
CA GLY A 108 8.43 -15.38 1.30
C GLY A 108 7.90 -16.14 2.53
N GLU A 109 8.75 -16.43 3.51
CA GLU A 109 8.31 -17.00 4.79
C GLU A 109 7.44 -16.01 5.57
N ARG A 110 7.91 -14.76 5.71
CA ARG A 110 7.17 -13.71 6.42
C ARG A 110 5.79 -13.44 5.81
N LEU A 111 5.69 -13.37 4.47
CA LEU A 111 4.42 -13.17 3.79
C LEU A 111 3.49 -14.38 3.96
N ARG A 112 4.03 -15.59 4.01
CA ARG A 112 3.27 -16.82 4.29
C ARG A 112 2.72 -16.85 5.70
N ASP A 113 3.53 -16.46 6.70
CA ASP A 113 3.09 -16.35 8.09
C ASP A 113 2.00 -15.28 8.24
N LEU A 114 2.20 -14.09 7.65
CA LEU A 114 1.20 -13.02 7.62
C LEU A 114 -0.11 -13.47 6.96
N ARG A 115 -0.05 -14.22 5.85
CA ARG A 115 -1.23 -14.79 5.19
C ARG A 115 -1.87 -15.92 6.01
N ARG A 116 -1.10 -16.69 6.79
CA ARG A 116 -1.65 -17.69 7.70
C ARG A 116 -2.46 -17.03 8.83
N GLU A 117 -2.01 -15.88 9.30
CA GLU A 117 -2.69 -15.07 10.33
C GLU A 117 -3.89 -14.27 9.77
N ASP A 118 -3.83 -13.86 8.50
CA ASP A 118 -4.89 -13.17 7.77
C ASP A 118 -5.10 -13.82 6.40
N ALA A 119 -5.94 -14.86 6.35
CA ALA A 119 -6.16 -15.70 5.16
C ALA A 119 -6.64 -14.93 3.92
N THR A 120 -7.23 -13.75 4.13
CA THR A 120 -7.73 -12.86 3.06
C THR A 120 -6.73 -11.78 2.64
N GLY A 121 -5.63 -11.63 3.38
CA GLY A 121 -4.61 -10.63 3.15
C GLY A 121 -3.33 -11.19 2.52
N TYR A 122 -2.43 -10.28 2.16
CA TYR A 122 -1.07 -10.59 1.70
C TYR A 122 -1.06 -11.58 0.53
N ASP A 123 -1.88 -11.35 -0.50
CA ASP A 123 -1.82 -12.17 -1.71
C ASP A 123 -0.41 -12.08 -2.33
N HIS A 124 0.29 -13.19 -2.43
CA HIS A 124 1.69 -13.17 -2.83
C HIS A 124 2.12 -14.42 -3.59
N LYS A 125 3.18 -14.26 -4.38
CA LYS A 125 3.93 -15.36 -4.98
C LYS A 125 5.42 -15.05 -4.89
N VAL A 126 6.19 -16.03 -4.41
CA VAL A 126 7.65 -15.94 -4.35
C VAL A 126 8.24 -17.06 -5.18
N THR A 127 9.16 -16.73 -6.06
CA THR A 127 9.87 -17.69 -6.91
C THR A 127 11.36 -17.41 -6.86
N ILE A 128 12.11 -18.41 -6.37
CA ILE A 128 13.56 -18.44 -6.41
C ILE A 128 13.97 -19.39 -7.53
N TYR A 129 14.55 -18.89 -8.62
CA TYR A 129 14.94 -19.72 -9.75
C TYR A 129 16.31 -20.36 -9.51
N GLU A 130 16.31 -21.66 -9.20
CA GLU A 130 17.53 -22.43 -8.98
C GLU A 130 18.51 -22.31 -10.15
N GLY A 131 19.81 -22.19 -9.85
CA GLY A 131 20.89 -22.07 -10.82
C GLY A 131 20.98 -20.71 -11.54
N LEU A 132 19.95 -19.86 -11.47
CA LEU A 132 19.98 -18.54 -12.12
C LEU A 132 20.60 -17.48 -11.20
N GLY A 133 21.45 -16.63 -11.79
CA GLY A 133 22.08 -15.51 -11.12
C GLY A 133 21.24 -14.24 -11.20
N HIS A 134 21.92 -13.08 -11.23
CA HIS A 134 21.26 -11.78 -11.20
C HIS A 134 20.28 -11.56 -12.37
N TRP A 135 20.58 -12.12 -13.54
CA TRP A 135 19.66 -12.17 -14.67
C TRP A 135 18.89 -13.48 -14.67
N MET A 136 17.56 -13.42 -14.52
CA MET A 136 16.68 -14.59 -14.45
C MET A 136 16.23 -15.09 -15.84
N ASN A 137 16.92 -14.68 -16.90
CA ASN A 137 16.63 -15.07 -18.30
C ASN A 137 15.17 -14.78 -18.72
N GLY A 138 14.58 -13.70 -18.19
CA GLY A 138 13.22 -13.28 -18.50
C GLY A 138 12.12 -14.19 -17.93
N LYS A 139 12.44 -15.18 -17.10
CA LYS A 139 11.43 -16.06 -16.48
C LYS A 139 10.43 -15.29 -15.60
N ASP A 140 10.89 -14.20 -15.00
CA ASP A 140 10.11 -13.26 -14.19
C ASP A 140 8.99 -12.54 -14.96
N GLN A 141 8.95 -12.65 -16.30
CA GLN A 141 7.83 -12.14 -17.12
C GLN A 141 6.49 -12.81 -16.79
N GLU A 142 6.49 -13.96 -16.11
CA GLU A 142 5.28 -14.60 -15.59
C GLU A 142 4.48 -13.70 -14.63
N ALA A 143 5.10 -12.63 -14.11
CA ALA A 143 4.42 -11.61 -13.32
C ALA A 143 3.34 -10.87 -14.12
N LEU A 144 3.56 -10.61 -15.41
CA LEU A 144 2.72 -9.73 -16.22
C LEU A 144 1.25 -10.20 -16.34
N PRO A 145 0.97 -11.44 -16.79
CA PRO A 145 -0.42 -11.92 -16.85
C PRO A 145 -1.08 -11.95 -15.47
N TRP A 146 -0.35 -12.36 -14.44
CA TRP A 146 -0.86 -12.38 -13.06
C TRP A 146 -1.22 -10.99 -12.55
N MET A 147 -0.39 -9.98 -12.79
CA MET A 147 -0.67 -8.60 -12.41
C MET A 147 -1.88 -8.05 -13.16
N ALA A 148 -1.99 -8.32 -14.47
CA ALA A 148 -3.05 -7.77 -15.33
C ALA A 148 -4.48 -8.20 -14.93
N GLU A 149 -4.63 -9.34 -14.26
CA GLU A 149 -5.90 -9.85 -13.74
C GLU A 149 -6.39 -9.11 -12.48
N ARG A 150 -5.53 -8.30 -11.85
CA ARG A 150 -5.83 -7.64 -10.57
C ARG A 150 -6.28 -6.21 -10.78
N ASN A 151 -7.24 -5.82 -9.95
CA ASN A 151 -7.68 -4.44 -9.80
C ASN A 151 -7.50 -4.02 -8.34
N ARG A 152 -7.11 -2.76 -8.12
CA ARG A 152 -7.02 -2.20 -6.77
C ARG A 152 -8.41 -2.18 -6.14
N ASN A 153 -8.50 -2.52 -4.86
CA ASN A 153 -9.66 -2.22 -4.04
C ASN A 153 -9.40 -0.92 -3.24
N PRO A 154 -10.02 0.22 -3.58
CA PRO A 154 -9.82 1.48 -2.85
C PRO A 154 -10.49 1.52 -1.46
N TRP A 155 -11.45 0.62 -1.20
CA TRP A 155 -12.22 0.54 0.05
C TRP A 155 -12.13 -0.87 0.67
N PRO A 156 -10.93 -1.37 1.01
CA PRO A 156 -10.78 -2.71 1.58
C PRO A 156 -11.41 -2.77 2.98
N ARG A 157 -12.05 -3.88 3.35
CA ARG A 157 -12.67 -4.01 4.69
C ARG A 157 -11.66 -3.99 5.83
N LYS A 158 -10.38 -4.31 5.58
CA LYS A 158 -9.33 -4.34 6.62
C LYS A 158 -8.04 -3.73 6.09
N ILE A 159 -7.37 -2.96 6.94
CA ILE A 159 -6.14 -2.24 6.64
C ILE A 159 -5.10 -2.54 7.72
N VAL A 160 -3.86 -2.72 7.29
CA VAL A 160 -2.67 -2.62 8.15
C VAL A 160 -1.81 -1.49 7.58
N TRP A 161 -1.74 -0.36 8.30
CA TRP A 161 -1.00 0.81 7.89
C TRP A 161 0.27 0.96 8.74
N HIS A 162 1.38 0.48 8.20
CA HIS A 162 2.70 0.65 8.81
C HIS A 162 3.41 1.88 8.22
N GLN A 163 3.82 2.79 9.09
CA GLN A 163 4.61 3.96 8.71
C GLN A 163 6.09 3.59 8.62
N SER A 164 6.70 3.73 7.45
CA SER A 164 8.15 3.53 7.28
C SER A 164 8.93 4.79 7.67
N GLY A 165 10.23 4.85 7.32
CA GLY A 165 11.03 6.06 7.51
C GLY A 165 10.51 7.28 6.72
N ARG A 166 9.79 7.04 5.61
CA ARG A 166 8.99 8.08 4.94
C ARG A 166 7.53 7.86 5.32
N THR A 167 7.01 8.83 6.05
CA THR A 167 5.64 8.80 6.53
C THR A 167 4.66 9.32 5.49
N HIS A 168 3.42 8.88 5.60
CA HIS A 168 2.28 9.40 4.85
C HIS A 168 1.16 9.80 5.81
N GLU A 169 0.28 10.68 5.37
CA GLU A 169 -0.86 11.15 6.16
C GLU A 169 -2.17 10.47 5.77
N ARG A 170 -2.18 9.71 4.67
CA ARG A 170 -3.36 9.00 4.15
C ARG A 170 -2.94 7.64 3.59
N PHE A 171 -3.69 6.60 3.98
CA PHE A 171 -3.53 5.24 3.48
C PHE A 171 -4.89 4.55 3.42
N TYR A 172 -5.38 4.28 2.19
CA TYR A 172 -6.76 3.85 1.95
C TYR A 172 -7.77 4.79 2.65
N TRP A 173 -8.63 4.27 3.51
CA TRP A 173 -9.62 5.05 4.28
C TRP A 173 -9.13 5.50 5.67
N LEU A 174 -7.85 5.32 5.98
CA LEU A 174 -7.22 5.89 7.16
C LEU A 174 -6.47 7.17 6.80
N ALA A 175 -6.50 8.14 7.71
CA ALA A 175 -5.65 9.31 7.68
C ALA A 175 -5.22 9.72 9.09
N VAL A 176 -4.11 10.44 9.19
CA VAL A 176 -3.70 11.15 10.40
C VAL A 176 -3.60 12.64 10.09
N PRO A 177 -3.77 13.53 11.08
CA PRO A 177 -3.60 14.96 10.85
C PRO A 177 -2.21 15.32 10.30
N GLU A 178 -2.16 16.42 9.55
CA GLU A 178 -0.94 16.89 8.89
C GLU A 178 0.21 17.06 9.91
N GLY A 179 1.39 16.54 9.55
CA GLY A 179 2.58 16.61 10.40
C GLY A 179 2.57 15.70 11.64
N THR A 180 1.53 14.90 11.86
CA THR A 180 1.43 14.01 13.04
C THR A 180 1.85 12.57 12.78
N ALA A 181 2.07 12.20 11.52
CA ALA A 181 2.51 10.85 11.14
C ALA A 181 3.89 10.51 11.73
N ARG A 182 4.03 9.31 12.29
CA ARG A 182 5.26 8.85 12.98
C ARG A 182 5.77 7.55 12.39
N GLY A 183 7.04 7.52 12.01
CA GLY A 183 7.71 6.29 11.56
C GLY A 183 7.65 5.19 12.63
N GLY A 184 7.43 3.96 12.20
CA GLY A 184 7.27 2.78 13.06
C GLY A 184 5.85 2.55 13.58
N ALA A 185 4.97 3.56 13.59
CA ALA A 185 3.57 3.37 14.00
C ALA A 185 2.85 2.39 13.06
N THR A 186 1.96 1.56 13.62
CA THR A 186 1.21 0.56 12.84
C THR A 186 -0.26 0.53 13.22
N VAL A 187 -1.09 1.28 12.49
CA VAL A 187 -2.54 1.30 12.69
C VAL A 187 -3.14 0.07 12.02
N ARG A 188 -4.02 -0.66 12.72
CA ARG A 188 -4.83 -1.73 12.13
C ARG A 188 -6.28 -1.36 12.27
N ALA A 189 -7.05 -1.49 11.20
CA ALA A 189 -8.46 -1.18 11.23
C ALA A 189 -9.25 -2.19 10.40
N GLU A 190 -10.42 -2.59 10.88
CA GLU A 190 -11.27 -3.60 10.26
C GLU A 190 -12.74 -3.21 10.37
N VAL A 191 -13.48 -3.37 9.28
CA VAL A 191 -14.91 -3.12 9.20
C VAL A 191 -15.68 -4.42 9.31
N LYS A 192 -16.55 -4.53 10.32
CA LYS A 192 -17.46 -5.66 10.57
C LYS A 192 -18.90 -5.15 10.63
N GLY A 193 -19.66 -5.40 9.57
CA GLY A 193 -20.99 -4.80 9.43
C GLY A 193 -20.90 -3.27 9.38
N GLN A 194 -21.57 -2.59 10.31
CA GLN A 194 -21.54 -1.13 10.51
C GLN A 194 -20.52 -0.66 11.57
N THR A 195 -19.68 -1.57 12.07
CA THR A 195 -18.68 -1.27 13.11
C THR A 195 -17.27 -1.26 12.54
N ILE A 196 -16.48 -0.26 12.89
CA ILE A 196 -15.05 -0.16 12.60
C ILE A 196 -14.29 -0.44 13.90
N GLU A 197 -13.48 -1.50 13.91
CA GLU A 197 -12.55 -1.80 14.98
C GLU A 197 -11.17 -1.23 14.63
N VAL A 198 -10.54 -0.53 15.57
CA VAL A 198 -9.25 0.14 15.39
C VAL A 198 -8.29 -0.25 16.51
N ASP A 199 -7.11 -0.73 16.11
CA ASP A 199 -5.89 -0.68 16.93
C ASP A 199 -5.06 0.52 16.46
N PRO A 200 -4.94 1.57 17.28
CA PRO A 200 -4.31 2.83 16.89
C PRO A 200 -2.78 2.72 16.73
N GLY A 201 -2.14 1.64 17.20
CA GLY A 201 -0.72 1.41 16.93
C GLY A 201 0.24 2.54 17.35
N GLY A 202 -0.15 3.33 18.36
CA GLY A 202 0.63 4.44 18.90
C GLY A 202 0.35 5.82 18.29
N VAL A 203 -0.59 5.95 17.34
CA VAL A 203 -1.07 7.26 16.89
C VAL A 203 -2.03 7.86 17.93
N LYS A 204 -2.07 9.19 18.04
CA LYS A 204 -2.92 9.92 19.00
C LYS A 204 -4.25 10.38 18.40
N GLN A 205 -4.23 10.64 17.10
CA GLN A 205 -5.37 11.15 16.35
C GLN A 205 -5.49 10.33 15.07
N LEU A 206 -6.72 10.01 14.70
CA LEU A 206 -7.03 9.29 13.47
C LEU A 206 -8.25 9.94 12.81
N VAL A 207 -8.17 10.11 11.50
CA VAL A 207 -9.28 10.54 10.67
C VAL A 207 -9.70 9.34 9.81
N LEU A 208 -10.95 8.92 9.98
CA LEU A 208 -11.56 7.89 9.17
C LEU A 208 -12.25 8.55 7.98
N ARG A 209 -11.80 8.18 6.78
CA ARG A 209 -12.36 8.64 5.52
C ARG A 209 -13.51 7.70 5.14
N MET A 210 -14.73 8.22 5.02
CA MET A 210 -15.92 7.40 4.83
C MET A 210 -16.48 7.52 3.41
N ASN A 211 -17.05 6.43 2.91
CA ASN A 211 -17.75 6.36 1.64
C ASN A 211 -18.74 5.19 1.68
N ASP A 212 -19.86 5.30 0.95
CA ASP A 212 -20.89 4.26 0.85
C ASP A 212 -20.40 2.92 0.29
N LYS A 213 -19.26 2.93 -0.41
CA LYS A 213 -18.57 1.70 -0.86
C LYS A 213 -17.97 0.90 0.31
N LEU A 214 -17.72 1.53 1.46
CA LEU A 214 -17.14 0.88 2.63
C LEU A 214 -18.22 0.41 3.62
N LEU A 215 -19.21 1.28 3.87
CA LEU A 215 -20.24 1.18 4.91
C LEU A 215 -21.53 1.84 4.40
N ASP A 216 -22.69 1.46 4.92
CA ASP A 216 -23.93 2.20 4.66
C ASP A 216 -23.96 3.46 5.51
N LEU A 217 -23.77 4.64 4.91
CA LEU A 217 -23.75 5.90 5.65
C LEU A 217 -25.16 6.44 5.95
N ASP A 218 -26.22 5.76 5.48
CA ASP A 218 -27.61 5.98 5.89
C ASP A 218 -28.00 5.18 7.15
N GLN A 219 -27.01 4.49 7.76
CA GLN A 219 -27.14 3.83 9.05
C GLN A 219 -26.08 4.33 10.04
N PRO A 220 -26.33 4.24 11.36
CA PRO A 220 -25.33 4.58 12.36
C PRO A 220 -24.08 3.73 12.18
N VAL A 221 -22.91 4.38 12.13
CA VAL A 221 -21.59 3.75 12.16
C VAL A 221 -21.08 3.78 13.60
N VAL A 222 -20.48 2.69 14.03
CA VAL A 222 -19.82 2.58 15.34
C VAL A 222 -18.32 2.47 15.13
N VAL A 223 -17.52 3.21 15.91
CA VAL A 223 -16.06 3.06 15.92
C VAL A 223 -15.61 2.64 17.31
N MET A 224 -14.98 1.47 17.36
CA MET A 224 -14.38 0.88 18.55
C MET A 224 -12.87 1.00 18.47
N VAL A 225 -12.23 1.66 19.45
CA VAL A 225 -10.78 1.75 19.57
C VAL A 225 -10.34 0.95 20.78
N LYS A 226 -9.57 -0.13 20.57
CA LYS A 226 -9.16 -1.06 21.65
C LYS A 226 -10.33 -1.55 22.55
N GLY A 227 -11.52 -1.72 21.96
CA GLY A 227 -12.72 -2.16 22.67
C GLY A 227 -13.55 -1.05 23.32
N GLU A 228 -13.10 0.21 23.28
CA GLU A 228 -13.87 1.37 23.75
C GLU A 228 -14.59 2.04 22.57
N GLU A 229 -15.88 2.38 22.74
CA GLU A 229 -16.63 3.14 21.75
C GLU A 229 -16.16 4.60 21.73
N LYS A 230 -15.55 5.04 20.62
CA LYS A 230 -15.11 6.43 20.43
C LYS A 230 -16.07 7.25 19.56
N PHE A 231 -16.92 6.58 18.79
CA PHE A 231 -17.91 7.22 17.94
C PHE A 231 -19.11 6.31 17.72
N ARG A 232 -20.31 6.90 17.73
CA ARG A 232 -21.55 6.28 17.26
C ARG A 232 -22.43 7.36 16.65
N GLY A 233 -22.81 7.17 15.40
CA GLY A 233 -23.73 8.11 14.74
C GLY A 233 -23.77 7.95 13.24
N MET A 234 -24.66 8.72 12.63
CA MET A 234 -24.72 8.87 11.17
C MET A 234 -23.53 9.70 10.70
N VAL A 235 -22.89 9.29 9.60
CA VAL A 235 -21.80 10.07 9.00
C VAL A 235 -22.36 10.93 7.87
N GLU A 236 -22.30 12.25 8.05
CA GLU A 236 -22.78 13.18 7.03
C GLU A 236 -21.88 13.17 5.77
N ARG A 237 -22.51 13.11 4.60
CA ARG A 237 -21.84 13.29 3.31
C ARG A 237 -21.69 14.77 3.01
N ASN A 238 -20.47 15.21 2.73
CA ASN A 238 -20.12 16.63 2.63
C ASN A 238 -19.35 16.95 1.33
N VAL A 239 -19.85 17.92 0.57
CA VAL A 239 -19.22 18.38 -0.69
C VAL A 239 -17.79 18.89 -0.47
N LYS A 240 -17.51 19.54 0.66
CA LYS A 240 -16.16 19.98 1.03
C LYS A 240 -15.22 18.79 1.25
N THR A 241 -15.70 17.69 1.82
CA THR A 241 -14.94 16.44 1.99
C THR A 241 -14.61 15.82 0.63
N ILE A 242 -15.60 15.75 -0.27
CA ILE A 242 -15.42 15.26 -1.64
C ILE A 242 -14.35 16.09 -2.36
N TRP A 243 -14.48 17.41 -2.33
CA TRP A 243 -13.54 18.32 -2.99
C TRP A 243 -12.12 18.22 -2.41
N ARG A 244 -11.98 18.20 -1.08
CA ARG A 244 -10.69 18.00 -0.41
C ARG A 244 -10.07 16.66 -0.81
N SER A 245 -10.85 15.59 -0.78
CA SER A 245 -10.37 14.25 -1.13
C SER A 245 -9.84 14.16 -2.56
N LEU A 246 -10.49 14.84 -3.52
CA LEU A 246 -10.06 14.93 -4.92
C LEU A 246 -8.84 15.83 -5.12
N ARG A 247 -8.68 16.88 -4.30
CA ARG A 247 -7.48 17.72 -4.29
C ARG A 247 -6.26 17.01 -3.72
N GLU A 248 -6.45 16.20 -2.69
CA GLU A 248 -5.38 15.38 -2.11
C GLU A 248 -4.87 14.33 -3.09
N ARG A 249 -5.79 13.68 -3.83
CA ARG A 249 -5.48 12.72 -4.90
C ARG A 249 -6.56 12.77 -5.96
N ALA A 250 -6.17 12.97 -7.22
CA ALA A 250 -7.06 13.00 -8.37
C ALA A 250 -7.54 11.58 -8.76
N ASP A 251 -8.21 10.91 -7.82
CA ASP A 251 -8.63 9.52 -7.89
C ASP A 251 -10.08 9.39 -7.41
N VAL A 252 -11.01 9.33 -8.37
CA VAL A 252 -12.46 9.27 -8.10
C VAL A 252 -12.85 7.99 -7.35
N SER A 253 -12.11 6.88 -7.53
CA SER A 253 -12.49 5.60 -6.93
C SER A 253 -12.23 5.59 -5.42
N SER A 254 -11.31 6.42 -4.91
CA SER A 254 -10.96 6.54 -3.49
C SER A 254 -11.44 7.81 -2.80
N VAL A 255 -12.46 8.49 -3.34
CA VAL A 255 -13.02 9.74 -2.80
C VAL A 255 -13.82 9.52 -1.52
N ALA A 256 -13.42 10.18 -0.43
CA ALA A 256 -14.22 10.24 0.78
C ALA A 256 -15.42 11.16 0.58
N THR A 257 -16.60 10.74 1.04
CA THR A 257 -17.81 11.57 1.09
C THR A 257 -18.06 12.10 2.50
N GLY A 258 -17.64 11.39 3.54
CA GLY A 258 -17.72 11.83 4.94
C GLY A 258 -16.39 11.61 5.69
N LEU A 259 -16.27 12.21 6.88
CA LEU A 259 -15.12 12.03 7.77
C LEU A 259 -15.61 11.76 9.20
N VAL A 260 -14.86 10.96 9.93
CA VAL A 260 -14.96 10.85 11.40
C VAL A 260 -13.58 11.10 11.98
N GLU A 261 -13.47 12.11 12.84
CA GLU A 261 -12.24 12.45 13.54
C GLU A 261 -12.26 11.83 14.93
N LEU A 262 -11.16 11.19 15.33
CA LEU A 262 -11.04 10.44 16.58
C LEU A 262 -9.80 10.91 17.36
N GLU A 263 -10.02 11.14 18.65
CA GLU A 263 -8.97 11.23 19.68
C GLU A 263 -8.82 9.85 20.34
N LEU A 264 -7.59 9.33 20.44
CA LEU A 264 -7.29 7.92 20.75
C LEU A 264 -6.65 7.72 22.12
#